data_AF-A0A5C5ZU54-F1
#
_entry.id   AF-A0A5C5ZU54-F1
#
_cell.length_a   1.000
_cell.length_b   1.000
_cell.length_c   1.000
_cell.angle_alpha   90.00
_cell.angle_beta   90.00
_cell.angle_gamma   90.00
#
_symmetry.space_group_name_H-M   'P 1'
#
loop_
_entity.id
_entity.type
_entity.pdbx_description
1 polymer ?
#
loop_
_entity_poly.entity_id
_entity_poly.type
_entity_poly.pdbx_seq_one_letter_code
_entity_poly.pdbx_strand_id
1 'polypeptide(L)'
;MGTRVKFASYAILFLIPALCPMQLRADQIEIEFSGLDIQYDGGMISTVGVDDPLSVVSFYIDGSLVGNQSVDLSADIAIPNVTNIPVAGGSVVSDPGGVFDLDFAGADFLDLDLGAATVIYQPTGNFSFVFAGSTAQIAGQSLPFGLQIGDPVSVSFSTVVTPGSRTDNGLYLTGFVANGAGEAIGGFVPEPSSVLLVMIGLLAASPAVRRRG
;
A
#
# COMPACT_ATOMS: atom_id res chain seq x y z
N MET A 1 -44.65 -43.86 53.58
CA MET A 1 -44.58 -42.45 54.02
C MET A 1 -43.47 -41.81 53.19
N GLY A 2 -43.83 -41.15 52.09
CA GLY A 2 -42.93 -40.86 50.97
C GLY A 2 -42.30 -39.47 51.02
N THR A 3 -40.97 -39.42 50.92
CA THR A 3 -40.15 -38.21 50.92
C THR A 3 -40.11 -37.62 49.50
N ARG A 4 -40.69 -36.43 49.31
CA ARG A 4 -40.68 -35.73 48.01
C ARG A 4 -39.38 -34.94 47.82
N VAL A 5 -38.59 -35.30 46.81
CA VAL A 5 -37.41 -34.55 46.35
C VAL A 5 -37.87 -33.39 45.46
N LYS A 6 -37.54 -32.14 45.84
CA LYS A 6 -37.81 -30.94 45.03
C LYS A 6 -36.59 -30.65 44.15
N PHE A 7 -36.71 -30.89 42.84
CA PHE A 7 -35.72 -30.43 41.86
C PHE A 7 -35.97 -28.94 41.58
N ALA A 8 -35.03 -28.09 41.98
CA ALA A 8 -35.03 -26.68 41.60
C ALA A 8 -34.47 -26.54 40.18
N SER A 9 -35.33 -26.26 39.21
CA SER A 9 -34.94 -25.92 37.83
C SER A 9 -34.27 -24.54 37.82
N TYR A 10 -32.94 -24.51 37.68
CA TYR A 10 -32.21 -23.28 37.38
C TYR A 10 -32.35 -22.99 35.88
N ALA A 11 -33.15 -21.98 35.54
CA ALA A 11 -33.20 -21.42 34.20
C ALA A 11 -31.85 -20.72 33.92
N ILE A 12 -31.03 -21.33 33.06
CA ILE A 12 -29.83 -20.69 32.51
C ILE A 12 -30.32 -19.69 31.47
N LEU A 13 -30.42 -18.43 31.88
CA LEU A 13 -30.65 -17.31 30.97
C LEU A 13 -29.36 -17.11 30.15
N PHE A 14 -29.32 -17.62 28.93
CA PHE A 14 -28.29 -17.26 27.96
C PHE A 14 -28.49 -15.79 27.58
N LEU A 15 -27.74 -14.90 28.24
CA LEU A 15 -27.54 -13.55 27.78
C LEU A 15 -26.71 -13.65 26.50
N ILE A 16 -27.37 -13.67 25.34
CA ILE A 16 -26.70 -13.48 24.06
C ILE A 16 -26.30 -12.00 24.06
N PRO A 17 -25.00 -11.64 24.17
CA PRO A 17 -24.61 -10.26 23.99
C PRO A 17 -25.04 -9.87 22.58
N ALA A 18 -25.84 -8.82 22.46
CA ALA A 18 -26.12 -8.19 21.18
C ALA A 18 -24.77 -7.79 20.59
N LEU A 19 -24.27 -8.61 19.67
CA LEU A 19 -23.12 -8.30 18.84
C LEU A 19 -23.54 -7.12 17.98
N CYS A 20 -23.35 -5.91 18.50
CA CYS A 20 -23.30 -4.73 17.64
C CYS A 20 -22.23 -5.05 16.58
N PRO A 21 -22.56 -4.99 15.28
CA PRO A 21 -21.53 -5.10 14.26
C PRO A 21 -20.57 -3.94 14.50
N MET A 22 -19.41 -4.22 15.09
CA MET A 22 -18.32 -3.27 15.08
C MET A 22 -17.90 -3.19 13.62
N GLN A 23 -18.21 -2.06 13.01
CA GLN A 23 -17.77 -1.76 11.67
C GLN A 23 -16.28 -1.55 11.78
N LEU A 24 -15.53 -2.62 11.55
CA LEU A 24 -14.08 -2.58 11.48
C LEU A 24 -13.76 -1.73 10.25
N ARG A 25 -13.52 -0.44 10.45
CA ARG A 25 -12.81 0.35 9.45
C ARG A 25 -11.37 -0.13 9.54
N ALA A 26 -10.88 -0.72 8.45
CA ALA A 26 -9.45 -0.83 8.28
C ALA A 26 -8.96 0.60 8.10
N ASP A 27 -8.10 1.06 9.00
CA ASP A 27 -7.39 2.33 8.82
C ASP A 27 -6.60 2.24 7.51
N GLN A 28 -6.32 3.36 6.86
CA GLN A 28 -5.60 3.40 5.59
C GLN A 28 -4.20 3.95 5.81
N ILE A 29 -3.16 3.24 5.37
CA ILE A 29 -1.80 3.78 5.29
C ILE A 29 -1.59 4.34 3.90
N GLU A 30 -1.02 5.53 3.86
CA GLU A 30 -0.63 6.24 2.64
C GLU A 30 0.82 6.68 2.78
N ILE A 31 1.63 6.36 1.78
CA ILE A 31 3.03 6.72 1.67
C ILE A 31 3.17 7.60 0.43
N GLU A 32 3.36 8.89 0.62
CA GLU A 32 3.62 9.84 -0.48
C GLU A 32 5.13 10.00 -0.67
N PHE A 33 5.60 10.03 -1.91
CA PHE A 33 7.01 10.27 -2.24
C PHE A 33 7.18 11.24 -3.39
N SER A 34 8.31 11.95 -3.43
CA SER A 34 8.62 12.90 -4.49
C SER A 34 10.09 12.86 -4.90
N GLY A 35 10.38 13.37 -6.09
CA GLY A 35 11.72 13.36 -6.68
C GLY A 35 11.96 12.15 -7.57
N LEU A 36 10.94 11.31 -7.82
CA LEU A 36 11.06 10.10 -8.61
C LEU A 36 11.43 10.43 -10.07
N ASP A 37 12.60 10.00 -10.52
CA ASP A 37 13.03 9.98 -11.91
C ASP A 37 12.81 8.60 -12.55
N ILE A 38 12.02 8.58 -13.62
CA ILE A 38 11.78 7.40 -14.45
C ILE A 38 12.28 7.60 -15.87
N GLN A 39 12.58 6.48 -16.52
CA GLN A 39 12.83 6.39 -17.95
C GLN A 39 11.90 5.38 -18.59
N TYR A 40 11.62 5.60 -19.86
CA TYR A 40 10.99 4.65 -20.75
C TYR A 40 11.92 4.38 -21.93
N ASP A 41 12.11 3.12 -22.29
CA ASP A 41 13.05 2.68 -23.34
C ASP A 41 12.38 2.06 -24.57
N GLY A 42 11.05 2.17 -24.66
CA GLY A 42 10.27 1.58 -25.74
C GLY A 42 9.64 0.22 -25.40
N GLY A 43 9.99 -0.37 -24.25
CA GLY A 43 9.41 -1.64 -23.79
C GLY A 43 9.24 -1.74 -22.27
N MET A 44 9.92 -0.90 -21.49
CA MET A 44 9.91 -0.92 -20.03
C MET A 44 9.88 0.50 -19.48
N ILE A 45 9.15 0.71 -18.39
CA ILE A 45 9.32 1.90 -17.54
C ILE A 45 10.19 1.47 -16.37
N SER A 46 11.31 2.17 -16.13
CA SER A 46 12.17 1.92 -14.97
C SER A 46 12.61 3.21 -14.31
N THR A 47 13.23 3.13 -13.14
CA THR A 47 14.02 4.24 -12.57
C THR A 47 15.20 4.59 -13.47
N VAL A 48 15.68 5.84 -13.36
CA VAL A 48 16.91 6.28 -14.01
C VAL A 48 18.10 5.80 -13.20
N GLY A 49 18.72 4.68 -13.63
CA GLY A 49 19.85 4.08 -12.91
C GLY A 49 19.49 2.72 -12.34
N VAL A 50 19.99 2.42 -11.13
CA VAL A 50 19.57 1.26 -10.35
C VAL A 50 18.57 1.75 -9.30
N ASP A 51 19.05 2.63 -8.42
CA ASP A 51 18.23 3.28 -7.40
C ASP A 51 18.12 4.77 -7.70
N ASP A 52 16.90 5.29 -7.67
CA ASP A 52 16.62 6.72 -7.84
C ASP A 52 16.47 7.42 -6.49
N PRO A 53 17.30 8.44 -6.16
CA PRO A 53 17.23 9.12 -4.88
C PRO A 53 15.96 9.98 -4.76
N LEU A 54 15.17 9.72 -3.72
CA LEU A 54 13.95 10.49 -3.43
C LEU A 54 14.25 11.73 -2.60
N SER A 55 13.42 12.77 -2.78
CA SER A 55 13.56 14.04 -2.05
C SER A 55 12.90 14.00 -0.66
N VAL A 56 11.70 13.44 -0.58
CA VAL A 56 10.94 13.29 0.66
C VAL A 56 9.97 12.13 0.54
N VAL A 57 9.78 11.42 1.66
CA VAL A 57 8.71 10.44 1.86
C VAL A 57 7.90 10.85 3.07
N SER A 58 6.58 10.90 2.94
CA SER A 58 5.63 11.23 4.02
C SER A 58 4.69 10.06 4.27
N PHE A 59 4.41 9.79 5.55
CA PHE A 59 3.57 8.67 5.98
C PHE A 59 2.31 9.18 6.66
N TYR A 60 1.16 8.67 6.25
CA TYR A 60 -0.14 9.06 6.77
C TYR A 60 -0.94 7.83 7.23
N ILE A 61 -1.78 8.03 8.25
CA ILE A 61 -2.85 7.11 8.64
C ILE A 61 -4.17 7.87 8.53
N ASP A 62 -5.07 7.39 7.68
CA ASP A 62 -6.37 8.04 7.39
C ASP A 62 -6.22 9.53 7.04
N GLY A 63 -5.18 9.87 6.26
CA GLY A 63 -4.83 11.24 5.87
C GLY A 63 -4.19 12.09 6.96
N SER A 64 -3.95 11.54 8.16
CA SER A 64 -3.21 12.22 9.23
C SER A 64 -1.73 11.91 9.14
N LEU A 65 -0.88 12.93 9.05
CA LEU A 65 0.57 12.79 8.99
C LEU A 65 1.11 12.14 10.27
N VAL A 66 1.82 11.01 10.10
CA VAL A 66 2.54 10.30 11.16
C VAL A 66 3.99 10.80 11.26
N GLY A 67 4.64 10.98 10.11
CA GLY A 67 6.02 11.41 10.04
C GLY A 67 6.52 11.55 8.60
N ASN A 68 7.74 12.05 8.44
CA ASN A 68 8.41 12.16 7.15
C ASN A 68 9.89 11.78 7.27
N GLN A 69 10.51 11.46 6.14
CA GLN A 69 11.95 11.30 5.97
C GLN A 69 12.42 12.10 4.76
N SER A 70 13.69 12.50 4.75
CA SER A 70 14.29 13.30 3.66
C SER A 70 15.78 13.03 3.44
N VAL A 71 16.30 11.91 3.95
CA VAL A 71 17.71 11.52 3.89
C VAL A 71 17.78 10.02 3.66
N ASP A 72 18.71 9.56 2.83
CA ASP A 72 18.94 8.15 2.50
C ASP A 72 17.66 7.44 2.04
N LEU A 73 16.98 8.04 1.05
CA LEU A 73 15.76 7.54 0.45
C LEU A 73 16.02 7.17 -1.01
N SER A 74 15.53 6.01 -1.45
CA SER A 74 15.55 5.62 -2.86
C SER A 74 14.31 4.85 -3.27
N ALA A 75 14.05 4.84 -4.58
CA ALA A 75 13.10 3.95 -5.22
C ALA A 75 13.81 3.14 -6.31
N ASP A 76 13.39 1.89 -6.49
CA ASP A 76 13.59 1.12 -7.72
C ASP A 76 12.21 0.75 -8.29
N ILE A 77 12.03 0.96 -9.59
CA ILE A 77 10.80 0.63 -10.31
C ILE A 77 11.21 -0.11 -11.56
N ALA A 78 10.54 -1.22 -11.86
CA ALA A 78 10.57 -1.81 -13.20
C ALA A 78 9.19 -2.34 -13.57
N ILE A 79 8.60 -1.75 -14.62
CA ILE A 79 7.32 -2.17 -15.20
C ILE A 79 7.60 -2.72 -16.61
N PRO A 80 7.60 -4.04 -16.80
CA PRO A 80 7.95 -4.65 -18.08
C PRO A 80 6.80 -4.55 -19.09
N ASN A 81 7.15 -4.76 -20.37
CA ASN A 81 6.20 -4.90 -21.49
C ASN A 81 5.23 -3.71 -21.65
N VAL A 82 5.65 -2.50 -21.27
CA VAL A 82 4.97 -1.27 -21.61
C VAL A 82 5.29 -0.97 -23.07
N THR A 83 4.38 -1.27 -23.99
CA THR A 83 4.63 -1.09 -25.43
C THR A 83 3.56 -0.24 -26.08
N ASN A 84 3.87 0.32 -27.25
CA ASN A 84 2.92 1.03 -28.11
C ASN A 84 2.24 2.25 -27.48
N ILE A 85 2.95 3.01 -26.61
CA ILE A 85 2.45 4.29 -26.09
C ILE A 85 2.26 5.28 -27.27
N PRO A 86 1.03 5.73 -27.60
CA PRO A 86 0.81 6.57 -28.78
C PRO A 86 1.40 7.98 -28.60
N VAL A 87 2.07 8.51 -29.63
CA VAL A 87 2.60 9.89 -29.62
C VAL A 87 1.49 10.94 -29.43
N ALA A 88 0.28 10.63 -29.88
CA ALA A 88 -0.90 11.48 -29.75
C ALA A 88 -1.53 11.48 -28.34
N GLY A 89 -1.02 10.67 -27.41
CA GLY A 89 -1.65 10.43 -26.11
C GLY A 89 -2.56 9.20 -26.12
N GLY A 90 -2.77 8.64 -24.94
CA GLY A 90 -3.59 7.43 -24.76
C GLY A 90 -3.25 6.68 -23.48
N SER A 91 -3.81 5.48 -23.37
CA SER A 91 -3.47 4.54 -22.31
C SER A 91 -3.01 3.21 -22.88
N VAL A 92 -2.06 2.58 -22.19
CA VAL A 92 -1.61 1.21 -22.44
C VAL A 92 -1.61 0.46 -21.12
N VAL A 93 -1.74 -0.86 -21.18
CA VAL A 93 -1.68 -1.72 -19.99
C VAL A 93 -0.46 -2.63 -20.15
N SER A 94 0.38 -2.68 -19.12
CA SER A 94 1.53 -3.58 -19.08
C SER A 94 1.11 -5.01 -18.79
N ASP A 95 2.04 -5.96 -18.99
CA ASP A 95 1.90 -7.28 -18.39
C ASP A 95 2.16 -7.21 -16.87
N PRO A 96 1.68 -8.20 -16.08
CA PRO A 96 2.07 -8.32 -14.67
C PRO A 96 3.55 -8.75 -14.52
N GLY A 97 4.07 -8.60 -13.30
CA GLY A 97 5.45 -8.99 -12.97
C GLY A 97 6.43 -7.83 -12.97
N GLY A 98 5.93 -6.61 -12.69
CA GLY A 98 6.80 -5.49 -12.34
C GLY A 98 7.22 -5.55 -10.88
N VAL A 99 8.17 -4.70 -10.52
CA VAL A 99 8.63 -4.51 -9.12
C VAL A 99 8.59 -3.03 -8.75
N PHE A 100 8.36 -2.76 -7.48
CA PHE A 100 8.47 -1.44 -6.88
C PHE A 100 9.05 -1.56 -5.48
N ASP A 101 10.27 -1.09 -5.32
CA ASP A 101 11.02 -1.15 -4.08
C ASP A 101 11.24 0.28 -3.58
N LEU A 102 10.95 0.52 -2.30
CA LEU A 102 11.21 1.78 -1.62
C LEU A 102 12.14 1.53 -0.44
N ASP A 103 13.32 2.15 -0.46
CA ASP A 103 14.26 2.12 0.65
C ASP A 103 14.16 3.40 1.47
N PHE A 104 14.22 3.23 2.80
CA PHE A 104 14.19 4.30 3.76
C PHE A 104 15.45 4.31 4.63
N ALA A 105 15.65 5.40 5.38
CA ALA A 105 16.76 5.48 6.32
C ALA A 105 16.65 4.38 7.40
N GLY A 106 17.77 3.75 7.73
CA GLY A 106 17.84 2.80 8.85
C GLY A 106 17.52 1.34 8.52
N ALA A 107 17.64 0.95 7.23
CA ALA A 107 17.31 -0.39 6.73
C ALA A 107 15.81 -0.73 6.74
N ASP A 108 14.97 0.29 6.83
CA ASP A 108 13.54 0.21 6.56
C ASP A 108 13.30 0.16 5.04
N PHE A 109 12.30 -0.58 4.60
CA PHE A 109 12.00 -0.79 3.17
C PHE A 109 10.53 -1.19 2.92
N LEU A 110 10.09 -1.11 1.67
CA LEU A 110 8.84 -1.67 1.16
C LEU A 110 9.09 -2.25 -0.25
N ASP A 111 9.03 -3.58 -0.36
CA ASP A 111 9.24 -4.31 -1.61
C ASP A 111 7.87 -4.83 -2.11
N LEU A 112 7.52 -4.49 -3.35
CA LEU A 112 6.22 -4.82 -3.93
C LEU A 112 6.35 -5.56 -5.27
N ASP A 113 5.63 -6.67 -5.40
CA ASP A 113 5.39 -7.35 -6.67
C ASP A 113 4.19 -6.69 -7.37
N LEU A 114 4.43 -5.96 -8.45
CA LEU A 114 3.40 -5.25 -9.20
C LEU A 114 2.61 -6.19 -10.13
N GLY A 115 1.29 -6.05 -10.08
CA GLY A 115 0.39 -6.55 -11.12
C GLY A 115 0.52 -5.76 -12.43
N ALA A 116 -0.45 -5.93 -13.33
CA ALA A 116 -0.52 -5.15 -14.56
C ALA A 116 -0.73 -3.65 -14.24
N ALA A 117 0.10 -2.80 -14.83
CA ALA A 117 0.03 -1.35 -14.64
C ALA A 117 -0.69 -0.67 -15.82
N THR A 118 -1.60 0.25 -15.52
CA THR A 118 -2.17 1.15 -16.53
C THR A 118 -1.31 2.38 -16.66
N VAL A 119 -0.70 2.58 -17.84
CA VAL A 119 0.13 3.74 -18.16
C VAL A 119 -0.68 4.70 -19.04
N ILE A 120 -0.86 5.93 -18.58
CA ILE A 120 -1.57 6.99 -19.31
C ILE A 120 -0.55 8.06 -19.70
N TYR A 121 -0.44 8.30 -21.00
CA TYR A 121 0.39 9.36 -21.57
C TYR A 121 -0.50 10.49 -22.09
N GLN A 122 -0.25 11.71 -21.61
CA GLN A 122 -0.96 12.90 -22.04
C GLN A 122 0.01 13.98 -22.53
N PRO A 123 0.19 14.14 -23.86
CA PRO A 123 0.99 15.22 -24.41
C PRO A 123 0.18 16.53 -24.39
N THR A 124 0.51 17.45 -23.48
CA THR A 124 -0.15 18.76 -23.35
C THR A 124 0.87 19.90 -23.50
N GLY A 125 0.98 20.42 -24.72
CA GLY A 125 1.90 21.53 -25.03
C GLY A 125 3.36 21.10 -24.88
N ASN A 126 4.09 21.77 -23.99
CA ASN A 126 5.51 21.48 -23.72
C ASN A 126 5.72 20.41 -22.63
N PHE A 127 4.65 19.98 -21.97
CA PHE A 127 4.70 18.98 -20.92
C PHE A 127 4.09 17.69 -21.43
N SER A 128 4.62 16.56 -21.00
CA SER A 128 3.91 15.30 -21.14
C SER A 128 3.79 14.65 -19.78
N PHE A 129 2.58 14.30 -19.40
CA PHE A 129 2.31 13.63 -18.14
C PHE A 129 2.28 12.13 -18.37
N VAL A 130 2.93 11.39 -17.48
CA VAL A 130 2.88 9.94 -17.43
C VAL A 130 2.32 9.56 -16.06
N PHE A 131 1.14 8.95 -16.08
CA PHE A 131 0.55 8.31 -14.91
C PHE A 131 0.70 6.80 -15.06
N ALA A 132 1.21 6.12 -14.04
CA ALA A 132 1.11 4.67 -13.96
C ALA A 132 0.42 4.29 -12.65
N GLY A 133 -0.49 3.32 -12.71
CA GLY A 133 -1.16 2.76 -11.54
C GLY A 133 -1.21 1.24 -11.60
N SER A 134 -0.92 0.56 -10.49
CA SER A 134 -0.98 -0.90 -10.37
C SER A 134 -1.44 -1.34 -8.97
N THR A 135 -2.02 -2.52 -8.89
CA THR A 135 -2.21 -3.24 -7.61
C THR A 135 -1.04 -4.17 -7.40
N ALA A 136 -0.48 -4.16 -6.20
CA ALA A 136 0.71 -4.90 -5.84
C ALA A 136 0.48 -5.80 -4.62
N GLN A 137 1.33 -6.82 -4.52
CA GLN A 137 1.47 -7.69 -3.36
C GLN A 137 2.76 -7.33 -2.62
N ILE A 138 2.75 -7.36 -1.30
CA ILE A 138 3.94 -7.10 -0.50
C ILE A 138 4.87 -8.32 -0.55
N ALA A 139 6.05 -8.14 -1.14
CA ALA A 139 7.14 -9.12 -1.11
C ALA A 139 7.91 -9.06 0.21
N GLY A 140 8.07 -7.85 0.77
CA GLY A 140 8.71 -7.58 2.05
C GLY A 140 8.42 -6.17 2.54
N GLN A 141 8.48 -5.95 3.86
CA GLN A 141 8.38 -4.61 4.43
C GLN A 141 9.06 -4.51 5.80
N SER A 142 9.65 -3.35 6.06
CA SER A 142 9.98 -2.82 7.38
C SER A 142 9.72 -1.32 7.29
N LEU A 143 8.54 -0.86 7.71
CA LEU A 143 8.21 0.56 7.57
C LEU A 143 8.67 1.37 8.80
N PRO A 144 9.07 2.63 8.60
CA PRO A 144 9.36 3.54 9.69
C PRO A 144 8.18 3.71 10.65
N PHE A 145 8.47 4.16 11.87
CA PHE A 145 7.48 4.43 12.91
C PHE A 145 6.68 3.19 13.38
N GLY A 146 7.13 1.98 13.02
CA GLY A 146 6.45 0.74 13.37
C GLY A 146 5.15 0.54 12.60
N LEU A 147 5.03 1.15 11.42
CA LEU A 147 3.87 0.97 10.53
C LEU A 147 3.91 -0.41 9.86
N GLN A 148 2.72 -0.91 9.48
CA GLN A 148 2.59 -2.11 8.64
C GLN A 148 1.44 -1.91 7.64
N ILE A 149 1.79 -1.82 6.36
CA ILE A 149 0.82 -1.74 5.27
C ILE A 149 0.33 -3.15 4.92
N GLY A 150 -0.92 -3.26 4.51
CA GLY A 150 -1.62 -4.50 4.23
C GLY A 150 -1.90 -4.68 2.75
N ASP A 151 -2.07 -5.94 2.37
CA ASP A 151 -2.37 -6.32 1.00
C ASP A 151 -3.86 -6.23 0.65
N PRO A 152 -4.21 -5.77 -0.56
CA PRO A 152 -3.31 -5.30 -1.62
C PRO A 152 -2.86 -3.84 -1.43
N VAL A 153 -1.72 -3.49 -2.01
CA VAL A 153 -1.21 -2.11 -2.08
C VAL A 153 -1.52 -1.52 -3.46
N SER A 154 -2.10 -0.33 -3.52
CA SER A 154 -2.26 0.46 -4.74
C SER A 154 -1.09 1.41 -4.87
N VAL A 155 -0.34 1.32 -5.96
CA VAL A 155 0.77 2.23 -6.25
C VAL A 155 0.37 3.10 -7.44
N SER A 156 0.60 4.41 -7.33
CA SER A 156 0.51 5.30 -8.49
C SER A 156 1.54 6.41 -8.46
N PHE A 157 2.01 6.81 -9.64
CA PHE A 157 2.89 7.97 -9.77
C PHE A 157 2.47 8.83 -10.96
N SER A 158 2.79 10.13 -10.85
CA SER A 158 2.56 11.15 -11.86
C SER A 158 3.86 11.90 -12.12
N THR A 159 4.34 11.81 -13.35
CA THR A 159 5.61 12.42 -13.76
C THR A 159 5.44 13.35 -14.95
N VAL A 160 6.41 14.26 -15.11
CA VAL A 160 6.51 15.20 -16.21
C VAL A 160 7.74 14.85 -17.04
N VAL A 161 7.53 14.58 -18.32
CA VAL A 161 8.61 14.30 -19.26
C VAL A 161 9.57 15.48 -19.36
N THR A 162 10.85 15.21 -19.14
CA THR A 162 11.95 16.16 -19.24
C THR A 162 12.03 16.71 -20.67
N PRO A 163 12.02 18.04 -20.86
CA PRO A 163 12.08 18.65 -22.19
C PRO A 163 13.26 18.13 -23.02
N GLY A 164 12.97 17.68 -24.24
CA GLY A 164 13.98 17.17 -25.18
C GLY A 164 14.42 15.71 -24.97
N SER A 165 13.96 15.03 -23.91
CA SER A 165 14.25 13.60 -23.70
C SER A 165 13.37 12.65 -24.53
N ARG A 166 12.20 13.14 -24.99
CA ARG A 166 11.23 12.33 -25.72
C ARG A 166 11.78 11.91 -27.09
N THR A 167 11.69 10.62 -27.38
CA THR A 167 11.95 10.05 -28.71
C THR A 167 10.72 9.29 -29.20
N ASP A 168 10.50 9.28 -30.51
CA ASP A 168 9.38 8.58 -31.14
C ASP A 168 9.71 8.15 -32.58
N ASN A 169 8.91 7.23 -33.12
CA ASN A 169 8.99 6.75 -34.50
C ASN A 169 7.88 7.31 -35.41
N GLY A 170 7.22 8.40 -34.99
CA GLY A 170 6.06 8.99 -35.67
C GLY A 170 4.71 8.38 -35.31
N LEU A 171 4.65 7.19 -34.71
CA LEU A 171 3.40 6.56 -34.26
C LEU A 171 3.39 6.32 -32.75
N TYR A 172 4.50 5.79 -32.22
CA TYR A 172 4.67 5.43 -30.83
C TYR A 172 5.90 6.09 -30.23
N LEU A 173 5.84 6.36 -28.92
CA LEU A 173 7.01 6.75 -28.15
C LEU A 173 8.01 5.59 -28.15
N THR A 174 9.27 5.92 -28.38
CA THR A 174 10.40 5.00 -28.27
C THR A 174 11.24 5.24 -27.02
N GLY A 175 11.02 6.36 -26.33
CA GLY A 175 11.62 6.61 -25.02
C GLY A 175 11.38 8.01 -24.49
N PHE A 176 11.57 8.19 -23.19
CA PHE A 176 11.58 9.49 -22.51
C PHE A 176 12.24 9.36 -21.14
N VAL A 177 12.61 10.49 -20.54
CA VAL A 177 12.93 10.61 -19.11
C VAL A 177 11.90 11.54 -18.49
N ALA A 178 11.42 11.24 -17.28
CA ALA A 178 10.42 12.03 -16.59
C ALA A 178 10.70 12.09 -15.08
N ASN A 179 10.35 13.22 -14.44
CA ASN A 179 10.47 13.42 -12.99
C ASN A 179 9.09 13.66 -12.37
N GLY A 180 8.85 13.18 -11.16
CA GLY A 180 7.63 13.52 -10.45
C GLY A 180 7.50 12.98 -9.03
N ALA A 181 6.28 12.57 -8.71
CA ALA A 181 5.87 12.12 -7.39
C ALA A 181 4.91 10.94 -7.51
N GLY A 182 4.74 10.21 -6.42
CA GLY A 182 3.79 9.11 -6.35
C GLY A 182 3.34 8.81 -4.94
N GLU A 183 2.51 7.79 -4.85
CA GLU A 183 1.88 7.31 -3.63
C GLU A 183 1.77 5.79 -3.64
N ALA A 184 1.90 5.19 -2.46
CA ALA A 184 1.56 3.80 -2.19
C ALA A 184 0.53 3.75 -1.05
N ILE A 185 -0.60 3.11 -1.33
CA ILE A 185 -1.79 3.13 -0.46
C ILE A 185 -2.24 1.70 -0.18
N GLY A 186 -2.45 1.36 1.09
CA GLY A 186 -2.89 0.04 1.49
C GLY A 186 -3.67 0.06 2.80
N GLY A 187 -4.34 -1.04 3.12
CA GLY A 187 -5.04 -1.17 4.40
C GLY A 187 -4.05 -1.27 5.56
N PHE A 188 -4.35 -0.68 6.70
CA PHE A 188 -3.61 -0.89 7.94
C PHE A 188 -3.87 -2.31 8.44
N VAL A 189 -2.82 -3.03 8.82
CA VAL A 189 -2.94 -4.35 9.47
C VAL A 189 -2.71 -4.17 10.96
N PRO A 190 -3.76 -4.21 11.80
CA PRO A 190 -3.56 -4.17 13.25
C PRO A 190 -2.72 -5.35 13.70
N GLU A 191 -1.73 -5.10 14.56
CA GLU A 191 -0.90 -6.18 15.10
C GLU A 191 -1.79 -7.27 15.74
N PRO A 192 -1.67 -8.55 15.32
CA PRO A 192 -2.51 -9.65 15.83
C PRO A 192 -2.47 -9.82 17.35
N SER A 193 -1.37 -9.37 17.97
CA SER A 193 -1.12 -9.39 19.42
C SER A 193 -2.17 -8.60 20.21
N SER A 194 -2.66 -7.48 19.66
CA SER A 194 -3.56 -6.57 20.35
C SER A 194 -4.94 -7.18 20.58
N VAL A 195 -5.48 -7.85 19.56
CA VAL A 195 -6.76 -8.56 19.65
C VAL A 195 -6.66 -9.73 20.63
N LEU A 196 -5.56 -10.47 20.58
CA LEU A 196 -5.33 -11.60 21.48
C LEU A 196 -5.20 -11.13 22.94
N LEU A 197 -4.50 -10.04 23.20
CA LEU A 197 -4.34 -9.47 24.55
C LEU A 197 -5.67 -9.00 25.14
N VAL A 198 -6.53 -8.37 24.34
CA VAL A 198 -7.87 -7.99 24.78
C VAL A 198 -8.70 -9.24 25.11
N MET A 199 -8.64 -10.27 24.25
CA MET A 199 -9.36 -11.53 24.47
C MET A 199 -8.88 -12.25 25.74
N ILE A 200 -7.56 -12.35 25.94
CA ILE A 200 -6.97 -12.94 27.16
C ILE A 200 -7.31 -12.10 28.39
N GLY A 201 -7.27 -10.78 28.27
CA GLY A 201 -7.67 -9.84 29.33
C GLY A 201 -9.13 -10.04 29.75
N LEU A 202 -10.05 -10.21 28.79
CA LEU A 202 -11.47 -10.49 29.04
C LEU A 202 -11.70 -11.86 29.67
N LEU A 203 -10.95 -12.89 29.23
CA LEU A 203 -10.98 -14.22 29.82
C LEU A 203 -10.43 -14.24 31.26
N ALA A 204 -9.35 -13.49 31.53
CA ALA A 204 -8.77 -13.37 32.86
C ALA A 204 -9.64 -12.50 33.81
N ALA A 205 -10.33 -11.50 33.27
CA ALA A 205 -11.24 -10.64 34.03
C ALA A 205 -12.62 -11.27 34.28
N SER A 206 -12.94 -12.41 33.64
CA SER A 206 -14.13 -13.21 33.95
C SER A 206 -13.97 -13.77 35.37
N PRO A 207 -14.62 -13.19 36.39
CA PRO A 207 -14.29 -13.51 37.76
C PRO A 207 -14.63 -14.97 38.04
N ALA A 208 -13.83 -15.56 38.92
CA ALA A 208 -14.13 -16.77 39.66
C ALA A 208 -15.42 -16.61 40.50
N VAL A 209 -16.58 -16.50 39.84
CA VAL A 209 -17.93 -16.38 40.43
C VAL A 209 -18.35 -17.67 41.16
N ARG A 210 -17.53 -18.72 41.16
CA ARG A 210 -17.76 -19.93 41.94
C ARG A 210 -16.62 -20.18 42.93
N ARG A 211 -16.76 -19.63 44.15
CA ARG A 211 -16.65 -20.39 45.41
C ARG A 211 -16.79 -19.45 46.61
N ARG A 212 -18.03 -19.25 47.05
CA ARG A 212 -18.36 -19.14 48.47
C ARG A 212 -19.51 -20.10 48.75
N GLY A 213 -19.12 -21.30 49.20
CA GLY A 213 -19.94 -22.34 49.78
C GLY A 213 -19.10 -22.99 50.85
#